data_AF-A0A2A2RX63-F1
#
_entry.id   AF-A0A2A2RX63-F1
#
_cell.length_a   1.000
_cell.length_b   1.000
_cell.length_c   1.000
_cell.angle_alpha   90.00
_cell.angle_beta   90.00
_cell.angle_gamma   90.00
#
_symmetry.space_group_name_H-M   'P 1'
#
loop_
_entity.id
_entity.type
_entity.pdbx_description
1 polymer ?
#
loop_
_entity_poly.entity_id
_entity_poly.type
_entity_poly.pdbx_seq_one_letter_code
_entity_poly.pdbx_strand_id
1 'polypeptide(L)'
;MAYAAPMPDDFPPVFDPAEDCPWRTPREILARHGYAPPPPSALDDRQLPGRLWELLYAAAARRFFFHGTDHLNDREFYELLWAQWLDEPTADIPLEAGTNTRVMVSERNAKGMTHEEIWLRYYAEEADRVPLSPGEIIPPHEDPPFDRDRFLPVPPIPLEAHAGWLPGDDDPPAETEADDEPDPLGLAAVDREIAAAKEATSAEVPPAPPDPALEAQLRAREPDHWTPPAQQLAAENIPLLPPAELTDETLTPILWELLHNLALRGFYVLHTDHLIDGDLYAELWTRGLREPAHLPGRNPRGGWFHDFLGSWSEGDMQLWLRHYATDEERAAHAKEYPKDQIPPKERPVASRDWRVPKGSF
;
A
#
# COMPACT_ATOMS: atom_id res chain seq x y z
N MET A 1 26.96 -21.61 -62.42
CA MET A 1 26.87 -21.99 -61.00
C MET A 1 26.89 -20.72 -60.20
N ALA A 2 25.84 -20.44 -59.43
CA ALA A 2 25.85 -19.37 -58.44
C ALA A 2 26.22 -19.96 -57.08
N TYR A 3 27.16 -19.36 -56.37
CA TYR A 3 27.38 -19.67 -54.96
C TYR A 3 26.29 -18.96 -54.15
N ALA A 4 25.30 -19.71 -53.70
CA ALA A 4 24.51 -19.31 -52.54
C ALA A 4 25.39 -19.55 -51.31
N ALA A 5 25.90 -18.49 -50.70
CA ALA A 5 26.44 -18.59 -49.35
C ALA A 5 25.26 -18.85 -48.39
N PRO A 6 25.39 -19.76 -47.41
CA PRO A 6 24.44 -19.78 -46.31
C PRO A 6 24.59 -18.45 -45.55
N MET A 7 23.50 -17.71 -45.41
CA MET A 7 23.40 -16.74 -44.32
C MET A 7 23.46 -17.56 -43.03
N PRO A 8 24.33 -17.23 -42.06
CA PRO A 8 24.26 -17.86 -40.77
C PRO A 8 23.02 -17.34 -40.04
N ASP A 9 22.27 -18.24 -39.40
CA ASP A 9 21.22 -17.88 -38.43
C ASP A 9 21.89 -17.45 -37.11
N ASP A 10 22.69 -16.38 -37.17
CA ASP A 10 23.48 -15.80 -36.07
C ASP A 10 22.63 -14.87 -35.16
N PHE A 11 21.31 -14.84 -35.34
CA PHE A 11 20.42 -14.29 -34.32
C PHE A 11 20.28 -15.31 -33.18
N PRO A 12 20.54 -14.94 -31.91
CA PRO A 12 20.19 -15.81 -30.80
C PRO A 12 18.67 -16.07 -30.83
N PRO A 13 18.20 -17.22 -30.30
CA PRO A 13 16.77 -17.47 -30.18
C PRO A 13 16.12 -16.30 -29.42
N VAL A 14 15.05 -15.75 -30.00
CA VAL A 14 14.27 -14.70 -29.35
C VAL A 14 13.58 -15.35 -28.16
N PHE A 15 14.08 -15.07 -26.97
CA PHE A 15 13.44 -15.44 -25.71
C PHE A 15 12.16 -14.62 -25.59
N ASP A 16 11.01 -15.29 -25.60
CA ASP A 16 9.72 -14.66 -25.32
C ASP A 16 9.32 -15.00 -23.87
N PRO A 17 9.33 -14.04 -22.94
CA PRO A 17 8.98 -14.29 -21.54
C PRO A 17 7.58 -14.88 -21.34
N ALA A 18 6.64 -14.72 -22.29
CA ALA A 18 5.32 -15.33 -22.19
C ALA A 18 5.29 -16.80 -22.64
N GLU A 19 6.14 -17.21 -23.59
CA GLU A 19 6.19 -18.61 -24.08
C GLU A 19 7.26 -19.45 -23.36
N ASP A 20 8.42 -18.88 -23.01
CA ASP A 20 9.59 -19.60 -22.45
C ASP A 20 9.61 -19.70 -20.91
N CYS A 21 8.87 -18.85 -20.18
CA CYS A 21 8.82 -18.91 -18.72
C CYS A 21 7.88 -20.01 -18.19
N PRO A 22 8.12 -20.56 -16.97
CA PRO A 22 7.23 -21.56 -16.41
C PRO A 22 5.87 -20.95 -16.07
N TRP A 23 4.80 -21.64 -16.45
CA TRP A 23 3.43 -21.18 -16.17
C TRP A 23 3.00 -21.58 -14.74
N ARG A 24 2.35 -20.63 -14.05
CA ARG A 24 1.85 -20.70 -12.67
C ARG A 24 0.54 -19.94 -12.52
N THR A 25 -0.12 -20.03 -11.38
CA THR A 25 -1.16 -19.04 -11.03
C THR A 25 -0.54 -17.87 -10.25
N PRO A 26 -1.09 -16.65 -10.30
CA PRO A 26 -0.63 -15.56 -9.44
C PRO A 26 -0.58 -15.94 -7.97
N ARG A 27 -1.53 -16.73 -7.46
CA ARG A 27 -1.51 -17.26 -6.09
C ARG A 27 -0.23 -18.06 -5.79
N GLU A 28 0.25 -18.91 -6.70
CA GLU A 28 1.54 -19.59 -6.53
C GLU A 28 2.72 -18.62 -6.58
N ILE A 29 2.73 -17.68 -7.52
CA ILE A 29 3.85 -16.73 -7.69
C ILE A 29 3.98 -15.88 -6.42
N LEU A 30 2.87 -15.34 -5.91
CA LEU A 30 2.82 -14.55 -4.69
C LEU A 30 3.29 -15.37 -3.48
N ALA A 31 2.74 -16.57 -3.27
CA ALA A 31 3.08 -17.42 -2.13
C ALA A 31 4.53 -17.94 -2.15
N ARG A 32 5.18 -18.01 -3.33
CA ARG A 32 6.61 -18.36 -3.47
C ARG A 32 7.56 -17.29 -2.91
N HIS A 33 7.11 -16.04 -2.89
CA HIS A 33 7.82 -14.94 -2.25
C HIS A 33 7.36 -14.79 -0.78
N GLY A 34 6.05 -14.95 -0.53
CA GLY A 34 5.46 -15.11 0.81
C GLY A 34 4.10 -14.43 1.00
N TYR A 35 3.62 -13.62 0.04
CA TYR A 35 2.28 -13.04 0.12
C TYR A 35 1.21 -14.05 -0.31
N ALA A 36 0.24 -14.31 0.56
CA ALA A 36 -0.81 -15.31 0.34
C ALA A 36 -2.17 -14.70 0.72
N PRO A 37 -2.86 -13.97 -0.19
CA PRO A 37 -3.98 -13.11 0.17
C PRO A 37 -5.10 -13.87 0.92
N PRO A 38 -5.85 -13.19 1.80
CA PRO A 38 -6.90 -13.83 2.59
C PRO A 38 -8.19 -14.02 1.77
N PRO A 39 -8.99 -15.07 2.02
CA PRO A 39 -10.26 -15.26 1.32
C PRO A 39 -11.26 -14.13 1.65
N PRO A 40 -12.10 -13.65 0.70
CA PRO A 40 -13.05 -12.56 0.92
C PRO A 40 -14.04 -12.80 2.07
N SER A 41 -14.28 -14.06 2.44
CA SER A 41 -15.11 -14.47 3.57
C SER A 41 -14.46 -14.27 4.94
N ALA A 42 -13.15 -14.01 5.00
CA ALA A 42 -12.41 -13.67 6.22
C ALA A 42 -12.25 -12.15 6.42
N LEU A 43 -12.79 -11.32 5.51
CA LEU A 43 -12.63 -9.87 5.53
C LEU A 43 -13.95 -9.15 5.81
N ASP A 44 -13.96 -8.31 6.85
CA ASP A 44 -15.02 -7.33 7.04
C ASP A 44 -14.86 -6.11 6.11
N ASP A 45 -15.90 -5.30 5.98
CA ASP A 45 -15.93 -4.14 5.08
C ASP A 45 -15.01 -2.98 5.52
N ARG A 46 -14.38 -3.05 6.70
CA ARG A 46 -13.35 -2.10 7.16
C ARG A 46 -11.94 -2.58 6.81
N GLN A 47 -11.71 -3.89 6.87
CA GLN A 47 -10.45 -4.53 6.49
C GLN A 47 -10.28 -4.61 4.98
N LEU A 48 -11.36 -4.91 4.25
CA LEU A 48 -11.30 -5.26 2.84
C LEU A 48 -10.62 -4.22 1.95
N PRO A 49 -10.86 -2.90 2.07
CA PRO A 49 -10.11 -1.90 1.31
C PRO A 49 -8.60 -2.00 1.54
N GLY A 50 -8.14 -2.12 2.80
CA GLY A 50 -6.72 -2.30 3.10
C GLY A 50 -6.13 -3.54 2.42
N ARG A 51 -6.80 -4.70 2.57
CA ARG A 51 -6.35 -5.97 1.99
C ARG A 51 -6.42 -6.01 0.46
N LEU A 52 -7.37 -5.31 -0.15
CA LEU A 52 -7.41 -5.12 -1.60
C LEU A 52 -6.18 -4.35 -2.09
N TRP A 53 -5.77 -3.30 -1.39
CA TRP A 53 -4.62 -2.50 -1.82
C TRP A 53 -3.29 -3.18 -1.50
N GLU A 54 -3.20 -3.95 -0.41
CA GLU A 54 -2.11 -4.90 -0.19
C GLU A 54 -2.03 -5.93 -1.33
N LEU A 55 -3.16 -6.50 -1.78
CA LEU A 55 -3.19 -7.40 -2.94
C LEU A 55 -2.82 -6.68 -4.24
N LEU A 56 -3.22 -5.43 -4.46
CA LEU A 56 -2.85 -4.67 -5.65
C LEU A 56 -1.34 -4.43 -5.73
N TYR A 57 -0.73 -3.95 -4.63
CA TYR A 57 0.72 -3.82 -4.56
C TYR A 57 1.41 -5.19 -4.65
N ALA A 58 0.98 -6.19 -3.89
CA ALA A 58 1.58 -7.51 -3.92
C ALA A 58 1.40 -8.23 -5.28
N ALA A 59 0.32 -7.99 -6.02
CA ALA A 59 0.15 -8.48 -7.38
C ALA A 59 1.12 -7.79 -8.34
N ALA A 60 1.12 -6.46 -8.33
CA ALA A 60 2.02 -5.65 -9.13
C ALA A 60 3.51 -5.97 -8.86
N ALA A 61 3.85 -6.50 -7.67
CA ALA A 61 5.17 -7.04 -7.30
C ALA A 61 5.87 -7.85 -8.39
N ARG A 62 5.10 -8.69 -9.08
CA ARG A 62 5.55 -9.65 -10.11
C ARG A 62 5.16 -9.15 -11.50
N ARG A 63 5.07 -7.81 -11.60
CA ARG A 63 4.71 -7.01 -12.77
C ARG A 63 3.28 -7.26 -13.29
N PHE A 64 2.28 -7.36 -12.41
CA PHE A 64 0.84 -7.49 -12.75
C PHE A 64 0.00 -6.25 -12.40
N PHE A 65 -0.49 -5.52 -13.41
CA PHE A 65 -0.99 -4.15 -13.23
C PHE A 65 -2.43 -3.95 -13.72
N PHE A 66 -3.29 -3.39 -12.88
CA PHE A 66 -4.73 -3.41 -13.10
C PHE A 66 -5.25 -2.08 -13.69
N HIS A 67 -6.31 -2.16 -14.48
CA HIS A 67 -7.03 -1.01 -15.06
C HIS A 67 -8.43 -1.44 -15.52
N GLY A 68 -9.32 -0.47 -15.75
CA GLY A 68 -10.74 -0.74 -16.05
C GLY A 68 -11.50 -1.26 -14.83
N THR A 69 -11.17 -0.77 -13.63
CA THR A 69 -11.62 -1.38 -12.36
C THR A 69 -12.73 -0.60 -11.64
N ASP A 70 -12.92 0.67 -12.00
CA ASP A 70 -13.85 1.64 -11.38
C ASP A 70 -15.35 1.29 -11.46
N HIS A 71 -15.74 0.32 -12.29
CA HIS A 71 -17.10 -0.20 -12.33
C HIS A 71 -17.46 -1.11 -11.13
N LEU A 72 -16.46 -1.47 -10.31
CA LEU A 72 -16.57 -2.35 -9.14
C LEU A 72 -16.21 -1.59 -7.86
N ASN A 73 -17.03 -1.77 -6.82
CA ASN A 73 -16.62 -1.41 -5.46
C ASN A 73 -15.49 -2.35 -4.98
N ASP A 74 -14.77 -1.95 -3.93
CA ASP A 74 -13.61 -2.70 -3.46
C ASP A 74 -13.93 -4.18 -3.14
N ARG A 75 -15.11 -4.49 -2.57
CA ARG A 75 -15.54 -5.87 -2.31
C ARG A 75 -15.83 -6.64 -3.60
N GLU A 76 -16.60 -6.05 -4.53
CA GLU A 76 -16.87 -6.65 -5.84
C GLU A 76 -15.58 -6.97 -6.61
N PHE A 77 -14.59 -6.08 -6.52
CA PHE A 77 -13.30 -6.27 -7.19
C PHE A 77 -12.40 -7.28 -6.48
N TYR A 78 -12.32 -7.24 -5.15
CA TYR A 78 -11.53 -8.22 -4.38
C TYR A 78 -12.07 -9.64 -4.56
N GLU A 79 -13.40 -9.81 -4.57
CA GLU A 79 -14.05 -11.10 -4.84
C GLU A 79 -13.82 -11.57 -6.30
N LEU A 80 -13.75 -10.65 -7.27
CA LEU A 80 -13.39 -10.97 -8.66
C LEU A 80 -11.92 -11.39 -8.80
N LEU A 81 -10.98 -10.66 -8.19
CA LEU A 81 -9.56 -11.06 -8.18
C LEU A 81 -9.38 -12.42 -7.50
N TRP A 82 -10.08 -12.65 -6.40
CA TRP A 82 -10.02 -13.91 -5.66
C TRP A 82 -10.51 -15.12 -6.46
N ALA A 83 -11.66 -14.98 -7.12
CA ALA A 83 -12.37 -16.10 -7.74
C ALA A 83 -12.01 -16.33 -9.21
N GLN A 84 -11.38 -15.36 -9.88
CA GLN A 84 -11.02 -15.45 -11.30
C GLN A 84 -9.50 -15.34 -11.50
N TRP A 85 -8.89 -14.20 -11.11
CA TRP A 85 -7.50 -13.88 -11.49
C TRP A 85 -6.44 -14.67 -10.72
N LEU A 86 -6.60 -14.84 -9.39
CA LEU A 86 -5.55 -15.47 -8.57
C LEU A 86 -5.20 -16.92 -8.96
N ASP A 87 -6.14 -17.64 -9.57
CA ASP A 87 -5.98 -19.04 -10.00
C ASP A 87 -5.92 -19.19 -11.54
N GLU A 88 -5.81 -18.08 -12.27
CA GLU A 88 -5.65 -18.02 -13.72
C GLU A 88 -4.19 -18.37 -14.10
N PRO A 89 -3.91 -19.33 -15.00
CA PRO A 89 -2.55 -19.61 -15.44
C PRO A 89 -1.92 -18.40 -16.17
N THR A 90 -0.72 -18.03 -15.76
CA THR A 90 0.10 -16.94 -16.31
C THR A 90 1.58 -17.32 -16.28
N ALA A 91 2.44 -16.57 -16.99
CA ALA A 91 3.88 -16.81 -17.00
C ALA A 91 4.55 -16.25 -15.72
N ASP A 92 5.34 -17.07 -15.02
CA ASP A 92 6.20 -16.69 -13.87
C ASP A 92 7.44 -15.94 -14.41
N ILE A 93 7.22 -14.72 -14.92
CA ILE A 93 8.23 -13.89 -15.58
C ILE A 93 9.18 -13.28 -14.51
N PRO A 94 10.50 -13.49 -14.61
CA PRO A 94 11.46 -12.93 -13.66
C PRO A 94 11.63 -11.42 -13.87
N LEU A 95 11.86 -10.67 -12.78
CA LEU A 95 11.84 -9.20 -12.77
C LEU A 95 12.92 -8.57 -13.67
N GLU A 96 14.03 -9.28 -13.86
CA GLU A 96 15.14 -8.94 -14.75
C GLU A 96 14.80 -9.05 -16.25
N ALA A 97 13.68 -9.69 -16.64
CA ALA A 97 13.20 -9.67 -18.03
C ALA A 97 12.59 -8.31 -18.43
N GLY A 98 12.22 -7.47 -17.45
CA GLY A 98 11.69 -6.12 -17.70
C GLY A 98 10.24 -6.05 -18.22
N THR A 99 9.60 -7.19 -18.51
CA THR A 99 8.27 -7.26 -19.12
C THR A 99 7.14 -6.99 -18.12
N ASN A 100 6.17 -6.17 -18.53
CA ASN A 100 5.02 -5.79 -17.72
C ASN A 100 3.73 -6.46 -18.22
N THR A 101 2.97 -7.06 -17.30
CA THR A 101 1.67 -7.69 -17.59
C THR A 101 0.54 -6.76 -17.16
N ARG A 102 -0.17 -6.16 -18.13
CA ARG A 102 -1.38 -5.36 -17.85
C ARG A 102 -2.61 -6.27 -17.81
N VAL A 103 -3.38 -6.19 -16.74
CA VAL A 103 -4.59 -6.96 -16.45
C VAL A 103 -5.80 -6.04 -16.58
N MET A 104 -6.54 -6.15 -17.68
CA MET A 104 -7.78 -5.38 -17.83
C MET A 104 -8.90 -6.06 -17.03
N VAL A 105 -9.52 -5.31 -16.13
CA VAL A 105 -10.56 -5.84 -15.24
C VAL A 105 -11.94 -5.77 -15.91
N SER A 106 -12.16 -4.78 -16.77
CA SER A 106 -13.34 -4.71 -17.64
C SER A 106 -13.41 -5.83 -18.69
N GLU A 107 -12.32 -6.58 -18.92
CA GLU A 107 -12.31 -7.81 -19.75
C GLU A 107 -12.82 -9.07 -18.99
N ARG A 108 -13.19 -8.94 -17.70
CA ARG A 108 -13.71 -10.05 -16.88
C ARG A 108 -15.21 -9.87 -16.61
N ASN A 109 -15.96 -10.96 -16.73
CA ASN A 109 -17.41 -10.96 -16.48
C ASN A 109 -17.67 -10.70 -14.98
N ALA A 110 -18.48 -9.68 -14.69
CA ALA A 110 -18.72 -9.19 -13.34
C ALA A 110 -20.17 -8.71 -13.18
N LYS A 111 -20.71 -8.73 -11.95
CA LYS A 111 -22.04 -8.17 -11.59
C LYS A 111 -23.21 -8.70 -12.45
N GLY A 112 -23.06 -9.87 -13.06
CA GLY A 112 -24.05 -10.49 -13.96
C GLY A 112 -24.02 -10.00 -15.41
N MET A 113 -23.08 -9.14 -15.78
CA MET A 113 -22.86 -8.62 -17.13
C MET A 113 -21.68 -9.33 -17.81
N THR A 114 -21.65 -9.34 -19.15
CA THR A 114 -20.46 -9.75 -19.90
C THR A 114 -19.40 -8.64 -19.93
N HIS A 115 -18.17 -8.97 -20.29
CA HIS A 115 -17.10 -7.97 -20.43
C HIS A 115 -17.41 -6.93 -21.52
N GLU A 116 -18.07 -7.31 -22.62
CA GLU A 116 -18.52 -6.36 -23.64
C GLU A 116 -19.62 -5.43 -23.11
N GLU A 117 -20.56 -5.94 -22.31
CA GLU A 117 -21.58 -5.11 -21.65
C GLU A 117 -20.98 -4.16 -20.61
N ILE A 118 -19.97 -4.60 -19.85
CA ILE A 118 -19.22 -3.77 -18.90
C ILE A 118 -18.47 -2.66 -19.62
N TRP A 119 -17.71 -3.01 -20.67
CA TRP A 119 -16.95 -2.05 -21.45
C TRP A 119 -17.87 -1.02 -22.14
N LEU A 120 -18.92 -1.49 -22.83
CA LEU A 120 -19.90 -0.59 -23.49
C LEU A 120 -20.63 0.33 -22.50
N ARG A 121 -20.88 -0.12 -21.27
CA ARG A 121 -21.57 0.67 -20.24
C ARG A 121 -20.68 1.73 -19.59
N TYR A 122 -19.44 1.38 -19.24
CA TYR A 122 -18.61 2.19 -18.33
C TYR A 122 -17.35 2.81 -18.94
N TYR A 123 -16.89 2.33 -20.12
CA TYR A 123 -15.56 2.66 -20.66
C TYR A 123 -15.53 3.01 -22.15
N ALA A 124 -16.56 2.65 -22.93
CA ALA A 124 -16.64 2.94 -24.35
C ALA A 124 -17.09 4.38 -24.62
N GLU A 125 -16.30 5.14 -25.39
CA GLU A 125 -16.71 6.45 -25.85
C GLU A 125 -17.92 6.37 -26.82
N GLU A 126 -18.67 7.46 -26.95
CA GLU A 126 -19.82 7.55 -27.87
C GLU A 126 -19.44 7.31 -29.34
N ALA A 127 -18.14 7.43 -29.68
CA ALA A 127 -17.60 7.07 -30.99
C ALA A 127 -17.56 5.55 -31.26
N ASP A 128 -17.35 4.74 -30.21
CA ASP A 128 -17.21 3.28 -30.31
C ASP A 128 -18.51 2.54 -29.97
N ARG A 129 -19.48 3.23 -29.37
CA ARG A 129 -20.83 2.73 -29.03
C ARG A 129 -21.72 2.60 -30.28
N VAL A 130 -21.26 1.82 -31.26
CA VAL A 130 -21.89 1.55 -32.56
C VAL A 130 -22.37 0.09 -32.59
N PRO A 131 -23.61 -0.21 -33.01
CA PRO A 131 -24.11 -1.59 -32.99
C PRO A 131 -23.43 -2.42 -34.09
N LEU A 132 -22.84 -3.55 -33.69
CA LEU A 132 -22.16 -4.50 -34.57
C LEU A 132 -23.17 -5.29 -35.42
N SER A 133 -24.40 -5.47 -34.93
CA SER A 133 -25.48 -6.17 -35.64
C SER A 133 -26.81 -5.39 -35.66
N PRO A 134 -27.59 -5.44 -36.77
CA PRO A 134 -28.91 -4.81 -36.83
C PRO A 134 -29.89 -5.40 -35.81
N GLY A 135 -30.36 -4.55 -34.87
CA GLY A 135 -31.28 -4.95 -33.79
C GLY A 135 -30.60 -5.28 -32.46
N GLU A 136 -29.27 -5.18 -32.39
CA GLU A 136 -28.50 -5.20 -31.15
C GLU A 136 -28.85 -3.99 -30.27
N ILE A 137 -28.95 -4.20 -28.95
CA ILE A 137 -29.31 -3.16 -27.97
C ILE A 137 -28.07 -2.84 -27.15
N ILE A 138 -27.43 -1.71 -27.46
CA ILE A 138 -26.29 -1.22 -26.68
C ILE A 138 -26.80 -0.79 -25.30
N PRO A 139 -26.13 -1.16 -24.18
CA PRO A 139 -26.47 -0.62 -22.87
C PRO A 139 -26.32 0.91 -22.84
N PRO A 140 -27.09 1.64 -22.02
CA PRO A 140 -26.83 3.06 -21.77
C PRO A 140 -25.41 3.23 -21.22
N HIS A 141 -24.77 4.36 -21.54
CA HIS A 141 -23.52 4.73 -20.85
C HIS A 141 -23.84 5.19 -19.43
N GLU A 142 -23.01 4.78 -18.48
CA GLU A 142 -23.03 5.18 -17.08
C GLU A 142 -21.59 5.52 -16.68
N ASP A 143 -21.35 6.68 -16.08
CA ASP A 143 -20.01 7.00 -15.57
C ASP A 143 -19.64 6.00 -14.46
N PRO A 144 -18.38 5.53 -14.37
CA PRO A 144 -17.95 4.61 -13.32
C PRO A 144 -18.27 5.16 -11.92
N PRO A 145 -18.86 4.35 -11.01
CA PRO A 145 -19.26 4.78 -9.67
C PRO A 145 -18.08 5.01 -8.70
N PHE A 146 -16.87 4.59 -9.08
CA PHE A 146 -15.64 4.80 -8.33
C PHE A 146 -14.58 5.49 -9.19
N ASP A 147 -13.48 5.87 -8.55
CA ASP A 147 -12.38 6.61 -9.16
C ASP A 147 -11.09 6.17 -8.47
N ARG A 148 -10.78 4.88 -8.68
CA ARG A 148 -9.67 4.10 -8.13
C ARG A 148 -8.57 3.92 -9.18
N ASP A 149 -8.91 3.80 -10.46
CA ASP A 149 -7.94 3.57 -11.55
C ASP A 149 -6.81 4.63 -11.58
N ARG A 150 -7.11 5.92 -11.37
CA ARG A 150 -6.08 6.98 -11.32
C ARG A 150 -5.12 6.91 -10.12
N PHE A 151 -5.40 6.05 -9.16
CA PHE A 151 -4.56 5.80 -7.98
C PHE A 151 -3.97 4.40 -7.98
N LEU A 152 -4.31 3.54 -8.94
CA LEU A 152 -3.66 2.25 -9.10
C LEU A 152 -2.18 2.46 -9.46
N PRO A 153 -1.28 1.59 -8.99
CA PRO A 153 0.05 1.44 -9.56
C PRO A 153 -0.07 0.83 -10.99
N VAL A 154 0.70 1.33 -11.97
CA VAL A 154 0.76 0.90 -13.40
C VAL A 154 2.21 1.08 -13.94
N PRO A 155 2.78 0.26 -14.88
CA PRO A 155 4.14 -0.46 -14.91
C PRO A 155 5.56 0.16 -15.32
N PRO A 156 6.70 -0.01 -14.62
CA PRO A 156 7.79 0.99 -14.32
C PRO A 156 8.38 1.81 -15.47
N ILE A 157 8.43 3.16 -15.37
CA ILE A 157 9.03 4.02 -16.41
C ILE A 157 10.52 3.69 -16.56
N PRO A 158 10.98 3.16 -17.71
CA PRO A 158 12.41 3.06 -17.97
C PRO A 158 13.05 4.45 -18.06
N LEU A 159 14.29 4.60 -17.56
CA LEU A 159 15.10 5.81 -17.75
C LEU A 159 15.27 6.21 -19.23
N GLU A 160 15.09 5.26 -20.14
CA GLU A 160 15.09 5.46 -21.59
C GLU A 160 13.74 5.95 -22.12
N ALA A 161 12.62 5.61 -21.48
CA ALA A 161 11.30 6.17 -21.78
C ALA A 161 11.12 7.58 -21.21
N HIS A 162 11.80 7.94 -20.11
CA HIS A 162 11.92 9.33 -19.66
C HIS A 162 12.55 10.27 -20.72
N ALA A 163 13.21 9.73 -21.75
CA ALA A 163 13.68 10.51 -22.91
C ALA A 163 12.64 10.62 -24.05
N GLY A 164 11.43 10.08 -23.88
CA GLY A 164 10.41 9.98 -24.95
C GLY A 164 8.95 10.19 -24.54
N TRP A 165 8.51 9.84 -23.33
CA TRP A 165 7.10 9.97 -22.92
C TRP A 165 6.88 10.17 -21.40
N LEU A 166 5.66 10.62 -21.07
CA LEU A 166 5.14 10.75 -19.69
C LEU A 166 4.18 9.57 -19.39
N PRO A 167 3.32 9.68 -18.36
CA PRO A 167 3.25 8.72 -17.26
C PRO A 167 2.46 7.44 -17.59
N GLY A 168 2.52 6.49 -16.67
CA GLY A 168 1.65 5.31 -16.67
C GLY A 168 2.39 4.02 -16.40
N ASP A 169 3.46 4.10 -15.60
CA ASP A 169 4.52 3.11 -15.44
C ASP A 169 5.31 3.45 -14.09
N ASP A 170 5.57 2.77 -12.92
CA ASP A 170 5.09 1.58 -12.11
C ASP A 170 6.11 0.58 -11.41
N ASP A 171 6.39 0.72 -10.11
CA ASP A 171 6.90 -0.26 -9.11
C ASP A 171 6.11 -1.62 -9.07
N PRO A 172 6.01 -2.51 -8.02
CA PRO A 172 6.34 -2.43 -6.58
C PRO A 172 7.02 -3.74 -6.00
N PRO A 173 6.51 -4.51 -4.99
CA PRO A 173 7.30 -4.85 -3.80
C PRO A 173 7.34 -6.38 -3.49
N ALA A 174 7.37 -6.76 -2.21
CA ALA A 174 6.51 -7.74 -1.49
C ALA A 174 7.11 -7.90 -0.07
N GLU A 175 6.41 -8.20 1.02
CA GLU A 175 5.65 -9.39 1.45
C GLU A 175 4.88 -8.99 2.76
N THR A 176 3.93 -9.69 3.39
CA THR A 176 3.66 -11.14 3.61
C THR A 176 2.23 -11.28 4.16
N GLU A 177 1.63 -12.47 4.08
CA GLU A 177 0.50 -12.87 4.96
C GLU A 177 1.07 -13.82 6.05
N ALA A 178 0.79 -13.63 7.34
CA ALA A 178 -0.43 -13.96 8.08
C ALA A 178 -0.66 -15.47 8.25
N ASP A 179 -0.90 -15.91 9.50
CA ASP A 179 -1.40 -17.25 9.84
C ASP A 179 -2.07 -17.21 11.24
N ASP A 180 -3.14 -17.99 11.40
CA ASP A 180 -3.72 -18.48 12.67
C ASP A 180 -4.96 -19.36 12.35
N GLU A 181 -4.77 -20.44 11.57
CA GLU A 181 -5.74 -21.55 11.48
C GLU A 181 -5.26 -22.79 12.31
N PRO A 182 -5.91 -23.98 12.34
CA PRO A 182 -5.77 -24.90 13.48
C PRO A 182 -4.40 -25.60 13.60
N ASP A 183 -4.16 -26.28 14.73
CA ASP A 183 -2.96 -27.10 15.01
C ASP A 183 -3.11 -28.57 14.53
N PRO A 184 -2.60 -28.95 13.33
CA PRO A 184 -2.48 -30.34 12.90
C PRO A 184 -1.19 -31.03 13.40
N LEU A 185 -0.28 -30.29 14.03
CA LEU A 185 1.05 -30.77 14.42
C LEU A 185 1.06 -31.35 15.85
N GLY A 186 0.05 -31.05 16.66
CA GLY A 186 -0.06 -31.45 18.06
C GLY A 186 0.82 -30.60 19.00
N LEU A 187 1.19 -29.40 18.56
CA LEU A 187 2.09 -28.51 19.29
C LEU A 187 1.41 -27.76 20.44
N ALA A 188 0.07 -27.74 20.50
CA ALA A 188 -0.68 -27.14 21.60
C ALA A 188 -0.33 -27.69 23.00
N ALA A 189 0.41 -28.78 23.12
CA ALA A 189 1.05 -29.20 24.38
C ALA A 189 2.27 -28.32 24.75
N VAL A 190 3.15 -28.05 23.78
CA VAL A 190 4.30 -27.15 23.90
C VAL A 190 3.84 -25.70 24.10
N ASP A 191 2.80 -25.26 23.42
CA ASP A 191 2.27 -23.89 23.59
C ASP A 191 1.70 -23.66 24.99
N ARG A 192 1.12 -24.69 25.61
CA ARG A 192 0.71 -24.65 27.03
C ARG A 192 1.91 -24.66 27.98
N GLU A 193 3.01 -25.32 27.63
CA GLU A 193 4.26 -25.30 28.41
C GLU A 193 4.95 -23.92 28.31
N ILE A 194 4.93 -23.29 27.13
CA ILE A 194 5.35 -21.90 26.90
C ILE A 194 4.43 -20.91 27.64
N ALA A 195 3.10 -21.12 27.62
CA ALA A 195 2.15 -20.29 28.34
C ALA A 195 2.35 -20.39 29.87
N ALA A 196 2.58 -21.59 30.39
CA ALA A 196 2.89 -21.80 31.82
C ALA A 196 4.25 -21.18 32.21
N ALA A 197 5.25 -21.21 31.33
CA ALA A 197 6.49 -20.47 31.53
C ALA A 197 6.29 -18.94 31.50
N LYS A 198 5.36 -18.45 30.65
CA LYS A 198 4.91 -17.06 30.64
C LYS A 198 4.25 -16.67 31.97
N GLU A 199 3.28 -17.44 32.47
CA GLU A 199 2.66 -17.19 33.79
C GLU A 199 3.68 -17.24 34.94
N ALA A 200 4.62 -18.19 34.92
CA ALA A 200 5.71 -18.27 35.90
C ALA A 200 6.67 -17.06 35.83
N THR A 201 6.71 -16.34 34.71
CA THR A 201 7.48 -15.09 34.52
C THR A 201 6.63 -13.84 34.79
N SER A 202 5.30 -13.95 34.71
CA SER A 202 4.32 -12.86 34.92
C SER A 202 3.70 -12.83 36.32
N ALA A 203 4.14 -13.70 37.23
CA ALA A 203 3.87 -13.52 38.66
C ALA A 203 4.45 -12.16 39.11
N GLU A 204 3.62 -11.29 39.69
CA GLU A 204 3.90 -9.86 39.90
C GLU A 204 5.27 -9.58 40.52
N VAL A 205 6.27 -9.32 39.67
CA VAL A 205 7.48 -8.60 40.08
C VAL A 205 7.07 -7.12 40.14
N PRO A 206 6.95 -6.50 41.33
CA PRO A 206 6.66 -5.07 41.39
C PRO A 206 7.78 -4.34 40.65
N PRO A 207 7.47 -3.30 39.86
CA PRO A 207 8.41 -2.71 38.90
C PRO A 207 9.71 -2.37 39.63
N ALA A 208 10.79 -3.04 39.22
CA ALA A 208 12.10 -2.83 39.82
C ALA A 208 12.44 -1.34 39.72
N PRO A 209 12.93 -0.71 40.81
CA PRO A 209 13.32 0.70 40.75
C PRO A 209 14.30 0.85 39.59
N PRO A 210 14.08 1.82 38.67
CA PRO A 210 14.69 1.84 37.35
C PRO A 210 16.20 1.68 37.48
N ASP A 211 16.73 0.57 36.93
CA ASP A 211 18.13 0.19 37.12
C ASP A 211 19.03 1.31 36.59
N PRO A 212 19.73 2.06 37.47
CA PRO A 212 20.51 3.20 37.02
C PRO A 212 21.68 2.79 36.14
N ALA A 213 22.12 1.53 36.21
CA ALA A 213 23.16 0.99 35.32
C ALA A 213 22.59 0.61 33.94
N LEU A 214 21.36 0.10 33.86
CA LEU A 214 20.67 -0.14 32.58
C LEU A 214 20.26 1.18 31.93
N GLU A 215 19.69 2.14 32.67
CA GLU A 215 19.43 3.48 32.15
C GLU A 215 20.72 4.18 31.72
N ALA A 216 21.81 4.10 32.50
CA ALA A 216 23.09 4.65 32.09
C ALA A 216 23.68 3.91 30.88
N GLN A 217 23.47 2.60 30.72
CA GLN A 217 23.87 1.87 29.51
C GLN A 217 23.02 2.23 28.29
N LEU A 218 21.72 2.50 28.46
CA LEU A 218 20.84 2.93 27.39
C LEU A 218 21.18 4.37 26.96
N ARG A 219 21.43 5.29 27.90
CA ARG A 219 21.90 6.65 27.60
C ARG A 219 23.33 6.67 27.06
N ALA A 220 24.24 5.81 27.54
CA ALA A 220 25.58 5.63 26.96
C ALA A 220 25.58 4.81 25.65
N ARG A 221 24.40 4.35 25.20
CA ARG A 221 24.13 3.80 23.86
C ARG A 221 23.24 4.70 23.02
N GLU A 222 22.90 5.91 23.48
CA GLU A 222 22.30 6.91 22.60
C GLU A 222 23.34 7.30 21.54
N PRO A 223 23.09 7.06 20.24
CA PRO A 223 24.02 7.47 19.22
C PRO A 223 24.04 9.00 19.14
N ASP A 224 25.21 9.59 18.92
CA ASP A 224 25.40 11.04 18.67
C ASP A 224 24.86 11.46 17.27
N HIS A 225 23.77 10.84 16.81
CA HIS A 225 23.35 10.76 15.39
C HIS A 225 21.87 11.11 15.21
N TRP A 226 21.34 11.97 16.07
CA TRP A 226 20.04 12.61 15.87
C TRP A 226 20.14 13.58 14.67
N THR A 227 19.70 13.14 13.49
CA THR A 227 19.73 13.93 12.25
C THR A 227 18.32 14.30 11.81
N PRO A 228 18.05 15.56 11.45
CA PRO A 228 16.77 15.93 10.84
C PRO A 228 16.57 15.17 9.51
N PRO A 229 15.37 14.62 9.23
CA PRO A 229 15.10 13.91 7.98
C PRO A 229 15.46 14.72 6.72
N ALA A 230 15.24 16.03 6.71
CA ALA A 230 15.62 16.91 5.60
C ALA A 230 17.14 16.92 5.33
N GLN A 231 17.98 16.74 6.37
CA GLN A 231 19.43 16.64 6.20
C GLN A 231 19.84 15.31 5.56
N GLN A 232 19.14 14.21 5.89
CA GLN A 232 19.36 12.92 5.26
C GLN A 232 18.92 12.94 3.78
N LEU A 233 17.70 13.42 3.49
CA LEU A 233 17.20 13.56 2.12
C LEU A 233 18.15 14.41 1.26
N ALA A 234 18.65 15.52 1.78
CA ALA A 234 19.64 16.37 1.10
C ALA A 234 21.00 15.67 0.87
N ALA A 235 21.47 14.85 1.83
CA ALA A 235 22.71 14.07 1.67
C ALA A 235 22.57 12.96 0.61
N GLU A 236 21.37 12.44 0.42
CA GLU A 236 21.03 11.44 -0.61
C GLU A 236 20.59 12.08 -1.95
N ASN A 237 20.63 13.41 -2.06
CA ASN A 237 20.25 14.21 -3.24
C ASN A 237 18.75 14.15 -3.63
N ILE A 238 17.87 13.81 -2.69
CA ILE A 238 16.42 13.85 -2.91
C ILE A 238 15.95 15.31 -2.86
N PRO A 239 15.20 15.79 -3.87
CA PRO A 239 14.67 17.14 -3.88
C PRO A 239 13.62 17.30 -2.78
N LEU A 240 13.78 18.33 -1.95
CA LEU A 240 12.77 18.78 -1.01
C LEU A 240 12.43 20.23 -1.36
N LEU A 241 11.25 20.44 -1.93
CA LEU A 241 10.83 21.74 -2.48
C LEU A 241 10.15 22.60 -1.40
N PRO A 242 10.39 23.93 -1.38
CA PRO A 242 9.61 24.83 -0.54
C PRO A 242 8.12 24.78 -0.90
N PRO A 243 7.19 24.85 0.08
CA PRO A 243 5.74 24.88 -0.20
C PRO A 243 5.30 26.03 -1.11
N ALA A 244 6.09 27.10 -1.23
CA ALA A 244 5.85 28.22 -2.14
C ALA A 244 6.27 27.97 -3.60
N GLU A 245 6.91 26.84 -3.89
CA GLU A 245 7.29 26.39 -5.24
C GLU A 245 6.36 25.27 -5.75
N LEU A 246 5.41 24.82 -4.92
CA LEU A 246 4.38 23.84 -5.28
C LEU A 246 3.13 24.53 -5.86
N THR A 247 2.44 23.84 -6.77
CA THR A 247 1.12 24.19 -7.29
C THR A 247 0.10 23.13 -6.88
N ASP A 248 -1.19 23.43 -6.97
CA ASP A 248 -2.25 22.46 -6.59
C ASP A 248 -2.17 21.15 -7.41
N GLU A 249 -1.70 21.21 -8.66
CA GLU A 249 -1.51 20.05 -9.54
C GLU A 249 -0.25 19.22 -9.22
N THR A 250 0.74 19.81 -8.54
CA THR A 250 2.06 19.19 -8.27
C THR A 250 2.26 18.81 -6.80
N LEU A 251 1.53 19.46 -5.89
CA LEU A 251 1.55 19.24 -4.45
C LEU A 251 1.30 17.78 -4.05
N THR A 252 0.19 17.17 -4.51
CA THR A 252 -0.16 15.79 -4.15
C THR A 252 0.90 14.76 -4.57
N PRO A 253 1.38 14.69 -5.84
CA PRO A 253 2.41 13.72 -6.19
C PRO A 253 3.73 13.94 -5.44
N ILE A 254 4.17 15.20 -5.25
CA ILE A 254 5.41 15.52 -4.52
C ILE A 254 5.29 15.19 -3.02
N LEU A 255 4.11 15.35 -2.43
CA LEU A 255 3.80 14.89 -1.08
C LEU A 255 3.88 13.36 -0.96
N TRP A 256 3.31 12.61 -1.91
CA TRP A 256 3.40 11.15 -1.88
C TRP A 256 4.82 10.63 -2.14
N GLU A 257 5.58 11.24 -3.04
CA GLU A 257 7.01 10.92 -3.25
C GLU A 257 7.83 11.14 -1.97
N LEU A 258 7.58 12.25 -1.25
CA LEU A 258 8.19 12.54 0.04
C LEU A 258 7.82 11.47 1.09
N LEU A 259 6.54 11.12 1.24
CA LEU A 259 6.10 10.12 2.21
C LEU A 259 6.72 8.73 1.99
N HIS A 260 6.86 8.29 0.73
CA HIS A 260 7.56 7.04 0.40
C HIS A 260 9.07 7.14 0.66
N ASN A 261 9.71 8.26 0.32
CA ASN A 261 11.13 8.46 0.60
C ASN A 261 11.46 8.51 2.11
N LEU A 262 10.52 8.97 2.94
CA LEU A 262 10.64 8.90 4.39
C LEU A 262 10.50 7.46 4.88
N ALA A 263 9.50 6.73 4.40
CA ALA A 263 9.23 5.34 4.79
C ALA A 263 10.37 4.38 4.43
N LEU A 264 11.01 4.56 3.26
CA LEU A 264 12.22 3.83 2.85
C LEU A 264 13.41 4.02 3.81
N ARG A 265 13.40 5.11 4.60
CA ARG A 265 14.43 5.47 5.58
C ARG A 265 13.99 5.21 7.02
N GLY A 266 12.84 4.55 7.19
CA GLY A 266 12.25 4.23 8.48
C GLY A 266 11.59 5.42 9.19
N PHE A 267 11.25 6.50 8.48
CA PHE A 267 10.44 7.60 9.03
C PHE A 267 9.00 7.44 8.55
N TYR A 268 8.08 7.18 9.46
CA TYR A 268 6.66 6.99 9.18
C TYR A 268 5.83 8.14 9.75
N VAL A 269 4.72 8.47 9.09
CA VAL A 269 3.74 9.46 9.58
C VAL A 269 2.45 8.79 10.01
N LEU A 270 1.74 9.36 10.97
CA LEU A 270 0.47 8.83 11.49
C LEU A 270 -0.57 9.95 11.63
N HIS A 271 -1.86 9.59 11.50
CA HIS A 271 -3.02 10.45 11.76
C HIS A 271 -3.02 11.75 10.94
N THR A 272 -2.86 11.63 9.63
CA THR A 272 -2.77 12.71 8.64
C THR A 272 -4.07 13.01 7.88
N ASP A 273 -5.11 12.17 7.99
CA ASP A 273 -6.43 12.36 7.36
C ASP A 273 -7.13 13.67 7.73
N HIS A 274 -6.85 14.23 8.92
CA HIS A 274 -7.45 15.48 9.36
C HIS A 274 -6.82 16.74 8.72
N LEU A 275 -5.76 16.59 7.91
CA LEU A 275 -5.12 17.66 7.16
C LEU A 275 -5.35 17.52 5.66
N ILE A 276 -5.45 18.65 4.96
CA ILE A 276 -5.32 18.69 3.49
C ILE A 276 -3.84 18.59 3.07
N ASP A 277 -3.59 18.24 1.81
CA ASP A 277 -2.24 17.98 1.30
C ASP A 277 -1.27 19.15 1.53
N GLY A 278 -1.75 20.39 1.36
CA GLY A 278 -0.96 21.59 1.53
C GLY A 278 -0.55 21.83 2.98
N ASP A 279 -1.47 21.62 3.92
CA ASP A 279 -1.20 21.75 5.35
C ASP A 279 -0.26 20.65 5.82
N LEU A 280 -0.46 19.39 5.39
CA LEU A 280 0.40 18.26 5.71
C LEU A 280 1.84 18.47 5.18
N TYR A 281 1.99 18.91 3.92
CA TYR A 281 3.30 19.20 3.36
C TYR A 281 3.97 20.40 4.04
N ALA A 282 3.21 21.46 4.33
CA ALA A 282 3.73 22.65 5.01
C ALA A 282 4.16 22.37 6.45
N GLU A 283 3.44 21.50 7.17
CA GLU A 283 3.83 21.01 8.50
C GLU A 283 5.12 20.19 8.39
N LEU A 284 5.13 19.10 7.59
CA LEU A 284 6.31 18.24 7.38
C LEU A 284 7.55 19.07 7.05
N TRP A 285 7.46 19.94 6.06
CA TRP A 285 8.52 20.89 5.71
C TRP A 285 8.96 21.71 6.92
N THR A 286 8.04 22.35 7.62
CA THR A 286 8.36 23.34 8.68
C THR A 286 8.90 22.70 9.95
N ARG A 287 8.35 21.56 10.39
CA ARG A 287 8.72 20.88 11.65
C ARG A 287 9.14 19.43 11.44
N GLY A 288 8.26 18.54 10.96
CA GLY A 288 8.50 17.09 10.99
C GLY A 288 9.82 16.62 10.34
N LEU A 289 10.32 17.34 9.33
CA LEU A 289 11.60 17.07 8.64
C LEU A 289 12.80 17.86 9.18
N ARG A 290 12.57 18.85 10.06
CA ARG A 290 13.57 19.78 10.61
C ARG A 290 13.87 19.53 12.08
N GLU A 291 12.94 18.93 12.81
CA GLU A 291 13.19 18.36 14.12
C GLU A 291 14.13 17.14 13.98
N PRO A 292 15.11 16.95 14.89
CA PRO A 292 16.00 15.80 14.82
C PRO A 292 15.23 14.49 15.02
N ALA A 293 15.41 13.53 14.12
CA ALA A 293 14.86 12.18 14.25
C ALA A 293 16.00 11.18 14.50
N HIS A 294 15.65 10.00 15.02
CA HIS A 294 16.56 8.87 15.17
C HIS A 294 16.35 7.91 13.99
N LEU A 295 17.13 8.06 12.90
CA LEU A 295 17.02 7.26 11.68
C LEU A 295 18.30 6.45 11.40
N PRO A 296 18.21 5.12 11.15
CA PRO A 296 17.05 4.26 11.45
C PRO A 296 16.72 4.26 12.95
N GLY A 297 15.57 3.72 13.35
CA GLY A 297 15.13 3.72 14.74
C GLY A 297 16.04 2.93 15.70
N ARG A 298 15.68 2.92 16.99
CA ARG A 298 16.43 2.22 18.07
C ARG A 298 16.55 0.69 17.92
N ASN A 299 16.03 0.11 16.84
CA ASN A 299 16.00 -1.32 16.51
C ASN A 299 16.25 -1.46 14.99
N PRO A 300 17.05 -2.44 14.51
CA PRO A 300 17.18 -2.76 13.08
C PRO A 300 15.86 -3.07 12.34
N ARG A 301 14.74 -3.29 13.05
CA ARG A 301 13.37 -3.40 12.51
C ARG A 301 12.44 -2.25 12.94
N GLY A 302 12.96 -1.19 13.55
CA GLY A 302 12.17 -0.11 14.13
C GLY A 302 12.26 1.19 13.34
N GLY A 303 11.11 1.82 13.10
CA GLY A 303 11.03 3.17 12.56
C GLY A 303 11.08 4.27 13.62
N TRP A 304 11.25 5.49 13.15
CA TRP A 304 10.74 6.70 13.77
C TRP A 304 9.29 6.92 13.32
N PHE A 305 8.43 7.41 14.22
CA PHE A 305 7.03 7.71 13.93
C PHE A 305 6.75 9.16 14.29
N HIS A 306 6.20 9.93 13.35
CA HIS A 306 5.76 11.31 13.56
C HIS A 306 4.23 11.35 13.51
N ASP A 307 3.61 11.51 14.68
CA ASP A 307 2.16 11.50 14.84
C ASP A 307 1.62 12.93 14.71
N PHE A 308 0.74 13.15 13.72
CA PHE A 308 0.15 14.47 13.46
C PHE A 308 -0.95 14.87 14.45
N LEU A 309 -1.35 13.98 15.37
CA LEU A 309 -2.08 14.39 16.57
C LEU A 309 -1.16 15.11 17.58
N GLY A 310 0.14 14.79 17.59
CA GLY A 310 1.13 15.35 18.49
C GLY A 310 1.59 14.38 19.58
N SER A 311 1.52 14.83 20.84
CA SER A 311 2.12 14.19 22.02
C SER A 311 1.08 13.79 23.09
N TRP A 312 -0.19 13.65 22.69
CA TRP A 312 -1.34 13.36 23.56
C TRP A 312 -1.61 14.45 24.62
N SER A 313 -1.41 15.72 24.24
CA SER A 313 -1.93 16.89 24.97
C SER A 313 -3.47 16.94 24.97
N GLU A 314 -4.05 17.83 25.77
CA GLU A 314 -5.50 18.08 25.80
C GLU A 314 -6.06 18.49 24.41
N GLY A 315 -5.29 19.25 23.61
CA GLY A 315 -5.66 19.60 22.24
C GLY A 315 -5.56 18.42 21.27
N ASP A 316 -4.53 17.59 21.44
CA ASP A 316 -4.23 16.40 20.64
C ASP A 316 -5.33 15.35 20.84
N MET A 317 -5.76 15.15 22.09
CA MET A 317 -6.88 14.27 22.45
C MET A 317 -8.22 14.80 21.93
N GLN A 318 -8.44 16.11 21.95
CA GLN A 318 -9.61 16.74 21.32
C GLN A 318 -9.64 16.52 19.80
N LEU A 319 -8.49 16.58 19.13
CA LEU A 319 -8.35 16.32 17.70
C LEU A 319 -8.60 14.84 17.37
N TRP A 320 -8.06 13.92 18.17
CA TRP A 320 -8.34 12.48 18.09
C TRP A 320 -9.82 12.15 18.28
N LEU A 321 -10.45 12.70 19.34
CA LEU A 321 -11.88 12.54 19.62
C LEU A 321 -12.75 13.04 18.48
N ARG A 322 -12.35 14.11 17.79
CA ARG A 322 -13.10 14.71 16.67
C ARG A 322 -13.11 13.82 15.43
N HIS A 323 -11.95 13.31 15.03
CA HIS A 323 -11.75 12.71 13.70
C HIS A 323 -11.54 11.19 13.69
N TYR A 324 -10.90 10.63 14.71
CA TYR A 324 -10.40 9.24 14.69
C TYR A 324 -11.17 8.31 15.65
N ALA A 325 -11.53 8.79 16.83
CA ALA A 325 -12.17 7.98 17.87
C ALA A 325 -13.51 7.36 17.43
N THR A 326 -13.70 6.08 17.72
CA THR A 326 -14.99 5.39 17.59
C THR A 326 -16.05 5.96 18.54
N ASP A 327 -17.31 5.62 18.31
CA ASP A 327 -18.41 6.10 19.14
C ASP A 327 -18.41 5.43 20.53
N GLU A 328 -17.83 4.22 20.63
CA GLU A 328 -17.58 3.52 21.89
C GLU A 328 -16.46 4.21 22.71
N GLU A 329 -15.33 4.53 22.09
CA GLU A 329 -14.23 5.27 22.74
C GLU A 329 -14.69 6.67 23.21
N ARG A 330 -15.47 7.38 22.39
CA ARG A 330 -16.08 8.66 22.76
C ARG A 330 -17.05 8.51 23.94
N ALA A 331 -17.82 7.41 24.01
CA ALA A 331 -18.72 7.13 25.13
C ALA A 331 -17.96 6.71 26.41
N ALA A 332 -16.82 6.00 26.28
CA ALA A 332 -15.92 5.69 27.38
C ALA A 332 -15.29 6.96 27.95
N HIS A 333 -14.73 7.83 27.08
CA HIS A 333 -14.17 9.12 27.49
C HIS A 333 -15.23 10.01 28.16
N ALA A 334 -16.47 10.07 27.66
CA ALA A 334 -17.58 10.82 28.28
C ALA A 334 -17.92 10.36 29.71
N LYS A 335 -17.69 9.07 30.00
CA LYS A 335 -17.95 8.44 31.29
C LYS A 335 -16.78 8.64 32.27
N GLU A 336 -15.55 8.65 31.76
CA GLU A 336 -14.32 8.83 32.56
C GLU A 336 -14.02 10.30 32.86
N TYR A 337 -14.33 11.21 31.92
CA TYR A 337 -14.12 12.66 32.02
C TYR A 337 -15.44 13.46 31.82
N PRO A 338 -16.46 13.36 32.72
CA PRO A 338 -17.79 13.94 32.50
C PRO A 338 -17.89 15.47 32.54
N LYS A 339 -16.76 16.18 32.60
CA LYS A 339 -16.66 17.64 32.55
C LYS A 339 -16.11 18.15 31.21
N ASP A 340 -15.51 17.25 30.44
CA ASP A 340 -14.70 17.60 29.29
C ASP A 340 -15.62 17.68 28.08
N GLN A 341 -15.50 18.77 27.32
CA GLN A 341 -16.39 19.03 26.20
C GLN A 341 -15.91 18.22 25.00
N ILE A 342 -16.48 17.03 24.81
CA ILE A 342 -16.19 16.21 23.63
C ILE A 342 -16.66 16.96 22.38
N PRO A 343 -15.80 17.16 21.37
CA PRO A 343 -16.16 17.89 20.17
C PRO A 343 -17.19 17.09 19.34
N PRO A 344 -17.94 17.73 18.44
CA PRO A 344 -18.71 16.99 17.44
C PRO A 344 -17.80 16.03 16.69
N LYS A 345 -18.33 14.88 16.27
CA LYS A 345 -17.58 13.94 15.43
C LYS A 345 -17.65 14.42 13.99
N GLU A 346 -16.49 14.67 13.40
CA GLU A 346 -16.36 15.22 12.05
C GLU A 346 -15.55 14.23 11.22
N ARG A 347 -16.03 13.90 10.01
CA ARG A 347 -15.23 13.11 9.08
C ARG A 347 -13.92 13.86 8.79
N PRO A 348 -12.77 13.18 8.74
CA PRO A 348 -11.53 13.80 8.29
C PRO A 348 -11.67 14.40 6.88
N VAL A 349 -10.82 15.37 6.55
CA VAL A 349 -10.89 16.10 5.26
C VAL A 349 -10.26 15.32 4.11
N ALA A 350 -9.39 14.36 4.42
CA ALA A 350 -8.77 13.43 3.48
C ALA A 350 -9.03 11.98 3.90
N SER A 351 -8.69 11.05 3.01
CA SER A 351 -8.68 9.60 3.28
C SER A 351 -7.38 9.02 2.72
N ARG A 352 -6.31 9.15 3.50
CA ARG A 352 -4.91 8.86 3.17
C ARG A 352 -4.20 7.95 4.18
N ASP A 353 -4.56 7.92 5.46
CA ASP A 353 -3.89 7.16 6.54
C ASP A 353 -3.93 5.63 6.34
N TRP A 354 -4.81 5.17 5.45
CA TRP A 354 -4.85 3.78 5.01
C TRP A 354 -3.84 3.49 3.87
N ARG A 355 -3.44 4.50 3.09
CA ARG A 355 -2.39 4.45 2.04
C ARG A 355 -1.00 4.89 2.50
N VAL A 356 -0.89 5.68 3.58
CA VAL A 356 0.42 6.09 4.14
C VAL A 356 1.27 4.83 4.36
N PRO A 357 2.51 4.76 3.84
CA PRO A 357 3.36 3.59 4.04
C PRO A 357 3.62 3.31 5.52
N LYS A 358 3.51 2.03 5.90
CA LYS A 358 3.66 1.55 7.28
C LYS A 358 4.95 0.75 7.40
N GLY A 359 5.53 0.73 8.61
CA GLY A 359 6.68 -0.13 8.89
C GLY A 359 6.30 -1.60 8.88
N SER A 360 7.28 -2.48 8.64
CA SER A 360 7.15 -3.89 8.95
C SER A 360 7.21 -4.08 10.47
N PHE A 361 6.09 -4.52 11.04
CA PHE A 361 5.89 -4.69 12.50
C PHE A 361 6.26 -6.12 12.96
#